data_AF-A0A7I8VI06-F1
#
_entry.id   AF-A0A7I8VI06-F1
#
_cell.length_a   1.000
_cell.length_b   1.000
_cell.length_c   1.000
_cell.angle_alpha   90.00
_cell.angle_beta   90.00
_cell.angle_gamma   90.00
#
_symmetry.space_group_name_H-M   'P 1'
#
loop_
_entity.id
_entity.type
_entity.pdbx_description
1 polymer ?
#
loop_
_entity_poly.entity_id
_entity_poly.type
_entity_poly.pdbx_seq_one_letter_code
_entity_poly.pdbx_strand_id
1 'polypeptide(L)'
;MDLTNEWNGITEEIRLLKISPRSIPALANLPKNSKFKFRKISIYSFLIVILAFLIFHGSSYVKDVIELNETCFIQVPESISLAFRPAMDCNLCKNVRKVHRVSKISVEKFEKYYAYSQQPVIITDAMKNWSASAAFNFEYFKKLFGNEEVHSGDMCQFFPYKTHFKSLGEAMNMSSSYMKNTKWYIGWSNCDPFATTELRNHYSKPYFLPRFSESSRTDWIFMGSPGYGASMHIDRVGKPSWQAQVKGQKLWTLEPAPECYLSCKNRIQVTVNPGEIIVLDTNYWFHSTRIIGSSNSITIGSEYD
;
A
#
# COMPACT_ATOMS: atom_id res chain seq x y z
N MET A 1 29.32 -20.89 19.60
CA MET A 1 28.43 -22.07 19.68
C MET A 1 28.26 -22.56 18.27
N ASP A 2 28.72 -23.78 18.03
CA ASP A 2 29.09 -24.34 16.73
C ASP A 2 27.88 -25.04 16.09
N LEU A 3 27.57 -24.72 14.83
CA LEU A 3 26.36 -25.15 14.08
C LEU A 3 26.53 -26.54 13.41
N THR A 4 27.46 -27.35 13.88
CA THR A 4 27.84 -28.64 13.26
C THR A 4 27.10 -29.86 13.81
N ASN A 5 26.25 -29.71 14.82
CA ASN A 5 25.63 -30.85 15.53
C ASN A 5 24.17 -31.17 15.13
N GLU A 6 23.46 -30.32 14.39
CA GLU A 6 22.06 -30.62 13.99
C GLU A 6 21.94 -31.42 12.69
N TRP A 7 22.97 -31.43 11.83
CA TRP A 7 22.92 -32.14 10.54
C TRP A 7 23.18 -33.65 10.62
N ASN A 8 23.81 -34.12 11.71
CA ASN A 8 24.13 -35.54 11.88
C ASN A 8 22.94 -36.38 12.37
N GLY A 9 21.86 -35.76 12.86
CA GLY A 9 20.65 -36.45 13.34
C GLY A 9 19.69 -36.89 12.24
N ILE A 10 19.63 -36.16 11.12
CA ILE A 10 18.66 -36.42 10.03
C ILE A 10 19.16 -37.55 9.11
N THR A 11 20.47 -37.77 9.04
CA THR A 11 21.08 -38.78 8.16
C THR A 11 20.92 -40.22 8.64
N GLU A 12 20.64 -40.48 9.92
CA GLU A 12 20.45 -41.86 10.41
C GLU A 12 19.00 -42.37 10.40
N GLU A 13 17.99 -41.50 10.30
CA GLU A 13 16.60 -41.96 10.12
C GLU A 13 16.31 -42.47 8.71
N ILE A 14 17.06 -42.02 7.69
CA ILE A 14 16.90 -42.47 6.30
C ILE A 14 17.56 -43.85 6.07
N ARG A 15 18.50 -44.26 6.94
CA ARG A 15 19.28 -45.50 6.80
C ARG A 15 18.54 -46.77 7.22
N LEU A 16 17.36 -46.64 7.85
CA LEU A 16 16.58 -47.75 8.40
C LEU A 16 15.43 -48.25 7.49
N LEU A 17 15.17 -47.63 6.33
CA LEU A 17 14.19 -48.14 5.37
C LEU A 17 14.83 -49.12 4.37
N LYS A 18 15.20 -50.31 4.86
CA LYS A 18 15.58 -51.46 4.03
C LYS A 18 14.33 -52.07 3.38
N ILE A 19 14.06 -51.74 2.12
CA ILE A 19 13.09 -52.50 1.31
C ILE A 19 13.86 -53.51 0.44
N SER A 20 13.65 -54.79 0.75
CA SER A 20 14.22 -55.99 0.11
C SER A 20 13.67 -56.18 -1.31
N PRO A 21 14.50 -56.48 -2.33
CA PRO A 21 14.05 -56.78 -3.68
C PRO A 21 13.85 -58.29 -3.84
N ARG A 22 12.68 -58.82 -3.45
CA ARG A 22 12.26 -60.20 -3.80
C ARG A 22 10.77 -60.41 -3.54
N SER A 23 9.95 -60.33 -4.59
CA SER A 23 8.78 -61.19 -4.88
C SER A 23 7.80 -60.53 -5.85
N ILE A 24 8.07 -60.61 -7.16
CA ILE A 24 6.99 -60.64 -8.16
C ILE A 24 7.33 -61.74 -9.17
N PRO A 25 6.60 -62.87 -9.20
CA PRO A 25 6.80 -63.94 -10.16
C PRO A 25 6.09 -63.64 -11.49
N ALA A 26 6.50 -64.36 -12.54
CA ALA A 26 5.81 -64.55 -13.81
C ALA A 26 5.91 -63.43 -14.87
N LEU A 27 7.12 -63.25 -15.42
CA LEU A 27 7.31 -62.88 -16.83
C LEU A 27 7.95 -64.06 -17.58
N ALA A 28 7.21 -65.16 -17.66
CA ALA A 28 7.49 -66.25 -18.57
C ALA A 28 6.20 -66.52 -19.36
N ASN A 29 6.30 -66.46 -20.68
CA ASN A 29 5.26 -66.66 -21.70
C ASN A 29 4.53 -65.40 -22.18
N LEU A 30 5.21 -64.61 -23.01
CA LEU A 30 4.56 -63.85 -24.08
C LEU A 30 5.33 -64.06 -25.42
N PRO A 31 4.61 -64.19 -26.54
CA PRO A 31 5.12 -64.77 -27.78
C PRO A 31 6.20 -63.93 -28.45
N LYS A 32 7.30 -64.59 -28.85
CA LYS A 32 8.29 -64.08 -29.81
C LYS A 32 7.60 -63.88 -31.16
N ASN A 33 7.12 -62.68 -31.45
CA ASN A 33 7.16 -62.01 -32.75
C ASN A 33 6.16 -60.86 -32.78
N SER A 34 6.63 -59.66 -32.47
CA SER A 34 6.16 -58.47 -33.18
C SER A 34 7.36 -57.56 -33.38
N LYS A 35 7.72 -57.33 -34.64
CA LYS A 35 8.67 -56.27 -35.00
C LYS A 35 7.95 -54.95 -34.74
N PHE A 36 8.04 -54.41 -33.53
CA PHE A 36 7.66 -53.03 -33.27
C PHE A 36 8.60 -52.14 -34.08
N LYS A 37 8.13 -51.68 -35.24
CA LYS A 37 8.80 -50.65 -36.02
C LYS A 37 8.75 -49.37 -35.21
N PHE A 38 9.84 -49.06 -34.50
CA PHE A 38 10.11 -47.70 -34.06
C PHE A 38 10.21 -46.84 -35.32
N ARG A 39 9.10 -46.15 -35.67
CA ARG A 39 9.13 -45.05 -36.63
C ARG A 39 10.20 -44.10 -36.12
N LYS A 40 11.25 -43.84 -36.91
CA LYS A 40 12.27 -42.83 -36.58
C LYS A 40 11.53 -41.51 -36.36
N ILE A 41 11.26 -41.18 -35.10
CA ILE A 41 10.76 -39.86 -34.73
C ILE A 41 11.89 -38.93 -35.14
N SER A 42 11.58 -38.04 -36.08
CA SER A 42 12.55 -37.08 -36.60
C SER A 42 13.11 -36.30 -35.41
N ILE A 43 14.43 -36.09 -35.37
CA ILE A 43 15.10 -35.31 -34.31
C ILE A 43 14.39 -33.95 -34.13
N TYR A 44 13.88 -33.38 -35.23
CA TYR A 44 13.07 -32.18 -35.24
C TYR A 44 11.79 -32.28 -34.39
N SER A 45 11.08 -33.42 -34.39
CA SER A 45 9.89 -33.62 -33.56
C SER A 45 10.22 -33.66 -32.06
N PHE A 46 11.37 -34.25 -31.70
CA PHE A 46 11.84 -34.28 -30.31
C PHE A 46 12.28 -32.87 -29.84
N LEU A 47 12.99 -32.13 -30.70
CA LEU A 47 13.38 -30.75 -30.44
C LEU A 47 12.16 -29.82 -30.26
N ILE A 48 11.10 -30.01 -31.05
CA ILE A 48 9.84 -29.25 -30.92
C ILE A 48 9.18 -29.52 -29.56
N VAL A 49 9.15 -30.76 -29.10
CA VAL A 49 8.58 -31.11 -27.79
C VAL A 49 9.41 -30.51 -26.66
N ILE A 50 10.75 -30.56 -26.74
CA ILE A 50 11.63 -29.91 -25.75
C ILE A 50 11.41 -28.40 -25.74
N LEU A 51 11.35 -27.76 -26.91
CA LEU A 51 11.11 -26.31 -27.00
C LEU A 51 9.75 -25.94 -26.42
N ALA A 52 8.70 -26.70 -26.72
CA ALA A 52 7.37 -26.49 -26.15
C ALA A 52 7.36 -26.67 -24.62
N PHE A 53 8.10 -27.64 -24.10
CA PHE A 53 8.24 -27.89 -22.67
C PHE A 53 9.03 -26.76 -21.97
N LEU A 54 10.11 -26.28 -22.60
CA LEU A 54 10.90 -25.13 -22.12
C LEU A 54 10.09 -23.83 -22.17
N ILE A 55 9.26 -23.61 -23.18
CA ILE A 55 8.36 -22.46 -23.25
C ILE A 55 7.25 -22.57 -22.18
N PHE A 56 6.67 -23.76 -21.99
CA PHE A 56 5.61 -23.98 -21.02
C PHE A 56 6.10 -23.78 -19.58
N HIS A 57 7.22 -24.43 -19.22
CA HIS A 57 7.82 -24.25 -17.88
C HIS A 57 8.56 -22.93 -17.72
N GLY A 58 9.14 -22.38 -18.79
CA GLY A 58 9.68 -21.03 -18.80
C GLY A 58 8.60 -19.99 -18.58
N SER A 59 7.41 -20.16 -19.15
CA SER A 59 6.24 -19.29 -18.92
C SER A 59 5.74 -19.37 -17.48
N SER A 60 5.65 -20.57 -16.90
CA SER A 60 5.35 -20.73 -15.47
C SER A 60 6.41 -20.08 -14.59
N TYR A 61 7.69 -20.32 -14.85
CA TYR A 61 8.79 -19.72 -14.10
C TYR A 61 8.83 -18.20 -14.25
N VAL A 62 8.56 -17.66 -15.44
CA VAL A 62 8.47 -16.22 -15.68
C VAL A 62 7.28 -15.61 -14.96
N LYS A 63 6.12 -16.30 -14.89
CA LYS A 63 5.00 -15.85 -14.07
C LYS A 63 5.36 -15.83 -12.58
N ASP A 64 5.98 -16.88 -12.08
CA ASP A 64 6.39 -16.99 -10.68
C ASP A 64 7.46 -15.95 -10.32
N VAL A 65 8.40 -15.66 -11.23
CA VAL A 65 9.44 -14.63 -11.07
C VAL A 65 8.88 -13.20 -11.18
N ILE A 66 7.86 -12.98 -12.03
CA ILE A 66 7.16 -11.69 -12.11
C ILE A 66 6.30 -11.44 -10.87
N GLU A 67 5.70 -12.47 -10.27
CA GLU A 67 4.95 -12.34 -9.02
C GLU A 67 5.84 -12.11 -7.78
N LEU A 68 7.10 -12.56 -7.80
CA LEU A 68 7.99 -12.49 -6.64
C LEU A 68 8.88 -11.23 -6.59
N ASN A 69 8.97 -10.44 -7.67
CA ASN A 69 9.89 -9.30 -7.72
C ASN A 69 9.12 -7.98 -7.91
N GLU A 70 8.82 -7.29 -6.79
CA GLU A 70 8.13 -5.99 -6.79
C GLU A 70 8.93 -4.84 -7.46
N THR A 71 10.16 -5.09 -7.90
CA THR A 71 10.93 -4.11 -8.67
C THR A 71 10.74 -4.35 -10.17
N CYS A 72 9.96 -3.50 -10.83
CA CYS A 72 9.83 -3.53 -12.29
C CYS A 72 11.19 -3.29 -12.96
N PHE A 73 11.55 -4.14 -13.94
CA PHE A 73 12.75 -3.93 -14.78
C PHE A 73 12.71 -2.59 -15.54
N ILE A 74 11.51 -2.09 -15.83
CA ILE A 74 11.26 -0.79 -16.44
C ILE A 74 10.31 -0.02 -15.53
N GLN A 75 10.75 1.12 -15.02
CA GLN A 75 9.84 2.05 -14.36
C GLN A 75 9.00 2.76 -15.41
N VAL A 76 7.69 2.51 -15.38
CA VAL A 76 6.74 3.16 -16.27
C VAL A 76 6.50 4.59 -15.78
N PRO A 77 6.71 5.61 -16.61
CA PRO A 77 6.38 6.99 -16.26
C PRO A 77 4.92 7.12 -15.78
N GLU A 78 4.68 7.96 -14.77
CA GLU A 78 3.35 8.15 -14.19
C GLU A 78 2.30 8.52 -15.26
N SER A 79 2.68 9.35 -16.24
CA SER A 79 1.80 9.73 -17.35
C SER A 79 1.32 8.53 -18.18
N ILE A 80 2.21 7.57 -18.45
CA ILE A 80 1.88 6.33 -19.15
C ILE A 80 0.99 5.47 -18.26
N SER A 81 1.37 5.32 -16.99
CA SER A 81 0.59 4.56 -16.01
C SER A 81 -0.83 5.11 -15.81
N LEU A 82 -1.02 6.43 -15.89
CA LEU A 82 -2.32 7.09 -15.83
C LEU A 82 -3.12 6.89 -17.13
N ALA A 83 -2.47 6.90 -18.29
CA ALA A 83 -3.14 6.70 -19.58
C ALA A 83 -3.71 5.29 -19.76
N PHE A 84 -3.05 4.28 -19.19
CA PHE A 84 -3.49 2.88 -19.25
C PHE A 84 -4.26 2.41 -18.01
N ARG A 85 -4.64 3.33 -17.11
CA ARG A 85 -5.51 2.97 -15.98
C ARG A 85 -6.88 2.52 -16.50
N PRO A 86 -7.54 1.56 -15.83
CA PRO A 86 -8.91 1.17 -16.18
C PRO A 86 -9.85 2.38 -16.16
N ALA A 87 -10.75 2.47 -17.14
CA ALA A 87 -11.77 3.51 -17.17
C ALA A 87 -12.70 3.38 -15.97
N MET A 88 -12.99 4.50 -15.31
CA MET A 88 -13.86 4.49 -14.13
C MET A 88 -15.34 4.48 -14.50
N ASP A 89 -16.16 3.78 -13.71
CA ASP A 89 -17.62 3.90 -13.81
C ASP A 89 -18.08 5.25 -13.24
N CYS A 90 -18.53 6.12 -14.15
CA CYS A 90 -18.99 7.47 -13.81
C CYS A 90 -20.33 7.49 -13.07
N ASN A 91 -21.09 6.39 -13.05
CA ASN A 91 -22.32 6.33 -12.26
C ASN A 91 -22.04 6.47 -10.75
N LEU A 92 -20.85 6.05 -10.31
CA LEU A 92 -20.43 6.11 -8.90
C LEU A 92 -20.30 7.56 -8.38
N CYS A 93 -19.95 8.53 -9.24
CA CYS A 93 -19.83 9.95 -8.86
C CYS A 93 -21.00 10.84 -9.29
N LYS A 94 -21.95 10.33 -10.09
CA LYS A 94 -23.05 11.13 -10.68
C LYS A 94 -23.86 11.93 -9.66
N ASN A 95 -24.07 11.34 -8.49
CA ASN A 95 -24.85 11.94 -7.41
C ASN A 95 -24.01 12.60 -6.31
N VAL A 96 -22.68 12.55 -6.41
CA VAL A 96 -21.77 13.13 -5.42
C VAL A 96 -21.60 14.62 -5.71
N ARG A 97 -22.16 15.47 -4.84
CA ARG A 97 -22.16 16.94 -5.04
C ARG A 97 -21.31 17.70 -4.04
N LYS A 98 -21.04 17.10 -2.88
CA LYS A 98 -20.27 17.70 -1.77
C LYS A 98 -19.73 16.60 -0.87
N VAL A 99 -18.75 16.95 -0.04
CA VAL A 99 -18.30 16.10 1.06
C VAL A 99 -19.28 16.24 2.22
N HIS A 100 -19.79 15.12 2.73
CA HIS A 100 -20.71 15.13 3.87
C HIS A 100 -19.95 15.39 5.17
N ARG A 101 -20.62 15.99 6.16
CA ARG A 101 -20.11 16.13 7.53
C ARG A 101 -21.08 15.46 8.48
N VAL A 102 -20.58 14.51 9.25
CA VAL A 102 -21.38 13.74 10.21
C VAL A 102 -20.63 13.61 11.53
N SER A 103 -21.39 13.39 12.60
CA SER A 103 -20.87 13.14 13.95
C SER A 103 -21.66 12.00 14.58
N LYS A 104 -21.07 11.27 15.53
CA LYS A 104 -21.71 10.17 16.25
C LYS A 104 -22.34 9.14 15.30
N ILE A 105 -21.67 8.84 14.19
CA ILE A 105 -22.17 7.88 13.20
C ILE A 105 -21.95 6.46 13.71
N SER A 106 -22.95 5.59 13.63
CA SER A 106 -22.73 4.17 13.99
C SER A 106 -21.94 3.46 12.89
N VAL A 107 -21.23 2.40 13.23
CA VAL A 107 -20.45 1.59 12.27
C VAL A 107 -21.35 1.12 11.13
N GLU A 108 -22.57 0.68 11.43
CA GLU A 108 -23.52 0.14 10.45
C GLU A 108 -23.98 1.23 9.45
N LYS A 109 -24.17 2.46 9.92
CA LYS A 109 -24.49 3.60 9.04
C LYS A 109 -23.28 4.01 8.22
N PHE A 110 -22.09 4.01 8.81
CA PHE A 110 -20.86 4.33 8.08
C PHE A 110 -20.62 3.31 6.96
N GLU A 111 -20.72 2.02 7.28
CA GLU A 111 -20.56 0.92 6.34
C GLU A 111 -21.57 0.99 5.19
N LYS A 112 -22.84 1.20 5.53
CA LYS A 112 -23.93 1.27 4.55
C LYS A 112 -23.82 2.45 3.57
N TYR A 113 -23.36 3.61 4.05
CA TYR A 113 -23.46 4.86 3.28
C TYR A 113 -22.13 5.43 2.79
N TYR A 114 -21.00 5.03 3.38
CA TYR A 114 -19.72 5.68 3.15
C TYR A 114 -18.57 4.69 2.92
N ALA A 115 -18.42 3.65 3.74
CA ALA A 115 -17.19 2.84 3.80
C ALA A 115 -16.71 2.29 2.46
N TYR A 116 -17.65 1.83 1.63
CA TYR A 116 -17.38 1.20 0.34
C TYR A 116 -18.14 1.92 -0.80
N SER A 117 -18.26 3.24 -0.68
CA SER A 117 -18.95 4.09 -1.66
C SER A 117 -18.05 5.24 -2.10
N GLN A 118 -18.37 5.84 -3.25
CA GLN A 118 -17.62 6.98 -3.77
C GLN A 118 -18.08 8.31 -3.17
N GLN A 119 -18.91 8.32 -2.11
CA GLN A 119 -19.34 9.51 -1.40
C GLN A 119 -18.33 9.87 -0.28
N PRO A 120 -17.51 10.93 -0.43
CA PRO A 120 -16.57 11.33 0.62
C PRO A 120 -17.31 11.87 1.84
N VAL A 121 -16.74 11.66 3.02
CA VAL A 121 -17.32 12.09 4.29
C VAL A 121 -16.26 12.58 5.25
N ILE A 122 -16.63 13.56 6.08
CA ILE A 122 -15.84 14.03 7.22
C ILE A 122 -16.58 13.63 8.50
N ILE A 123 -15.87 12.93 9.38
CA ILE A 123 -16.33 12.59 10.72
C ILE A 123 -15.75 13.61 11.70
N THR A 124 -16.63 14.38 12.34
CA THR A 124 -16.23 15.57 13.10
C THR A 124 -15.89 15.30 14.57
N ASP A 125 -16.09 14.08 15.04
CA ASP A 125 -15.94 13.73 16.46
C ASP A 125 -15.08 12.49 16.74
N ALA A 126 -14.42 11.95 15.72
CA ALA A 126 -13.66 10.70 15.85
C ALA A 126 -12.35 10.82 16.65
N MET A 127 -11.83 12.02 16.83
CA MET A 127 -10.56 12.26 17.52
C MET A 127 -10.72 12.71 18.98
N LYS A 128 -11.95 12.75 19.52
CA LYS A 128 -12.22 13.31 20.86
C LYS A 128 -11.42 12.65 21.98
N ASN A 129 -11.14 11.35 21.86
CA ASN A 129 -10.42 10.57 22.87
C ASN A 129 -8.93 10.40 22.52
N TRP A 130 -8.41 11.10 21.51
CA TRP A 130 -7.03 10.98 21.08
C TRP A 130 -6.16 12.05 21.74
N SER A 131 -5.08 11.63 22.41
CA SER A 131 -4.08 12.55 22.97
C SER A 131 -3.12 13.10 21.89
N ALA A 132 -3.17 12.56 20.67
CA ALA A 132 -2.39 13.00 19.52
C ALA A 132 -2.44 14.51 19.28
N SER A 133 -3.60 15.14 19.50
CA SER A 133 -3.76 16.60 19.34
C SER A 133 -2.88 17.42 20.30
N ALA A 134 -2.55 16.88 21.48
CA ALA A 134 -1.64 17.50 22.44
C ALA A 134 -0.18 17.06 22.22
N ALA A 135 0.04 15.77 21.94
CA ALA A 135 1.37 15.18 21.85
C ALA A 135 2.10 15.50 20.53
N PHE A 136 1.40 15.38 19.38
CA PHE A 136 2.05 15.43 18.08
C PHE A 136 2.47 16.86 17.71
N ASN A 137 3.77 17.00 17.48
CA ASN A 137 4.42 18.20 16.98
C ASN A 137 5.74 17.80 16.28
N PHE A 138 6.43 18.76 15.67
CA PHE A 138 7.66 18.46 14.94
C PHE A 138 8.73 17.79 15.82
N GLU A 139 8.95 18.28 17.04
CA GLU A 139 9.96 17.74 17.96
C GLU A 139 9.64 16.31 18.39
N TYR A 140 8.36 15.98 18.55
CA TYR A 140 7.92 14.62 18.81
C TYR A 140 8.33 13.69 17.66
N PHE A 141 8.00 14.06 16.41
CA PHE A 141 8.37 13.27 15.24
C PHE A 141 9.88 13.24 14.99
N LYS A 142 10.61 14.32 15.27
CA LYS A 142 12.07 14.34 15.19
C LYS A 142 12.71 13.34 16.14
N LYS A 143 12.21 13.20 17.37
CA LYS A 143 12.73 12.19 18.32
C LYS A 143 12.49 10.76 17.85
N LEU A 144 11.35 10.52 17.22
CA LEU A 144 10.97 9.21 16.69
C LEU A 144 11.72 8.84 15.40
N PHE A 145 11.84 9.79 14.48
CA PHE A 145 12.25 9.54 13.09
C PHE A 145 13.58 10.21 12.69
N GLY A 146 14.26 10.87 13.63
CA GLY A 146 15.45 11.67 13.35
C GLY A 146 16.73 10.88 13.15
N ASN A 147 16.74 9.58 13.46
CA ASN A 147 17.91 8.71 13.25
C ASN A 147 17.81 7.98 11.90
N GLU A 148 18.74 8.26 10.98
CA GLU A 148 18.68 7.78 9.59
C GLU A 148 18.83 6.26 9.46
N GLU A 149 19.56 5.61 10.37
CA GLU A 149 19.86 4.17 10.30
C GLU A 149 18.63 3.26 10.50
N VAL A 150 17.51 3.82 11.00
CA VAL A 150 16.35 3.03 11.45
C VAL A 150 15.24 2.96 10.37
N HIS A 151 15.32 3.78 9.32
CA HIS A 151 14.18 3.98 8.40
C HIS A 151 14.45 3.62 6.93
N SER A 152 15.55 2.92 6.67
CA SER A 152 16.01 2.50 5.34
C SER A 152 15.61 1.07 4.98
N GLY A 153 14.35 0.71 5.20
CA GLY A 153 13.79 -0.52 4.64
C GLY A 153 13.31 -0.28 3.20
N ASP A 154 13.50 -1.24 2.30
CA ASP A 154 13.13 -1.15 0.88
C ASP A 154 11.64 -0.85 0.63
N MET A 155 10.78 -1.00 1.65
CA MET A 155 9.33 -0.73 1.58
C MET A 155 8.90 0.62 2.16
N CYS A 156 9.82 1.44 2.69
CA CYS A 156 9.47 2.73 3.28
C CYS A 156 9.55 3.88 2.28
N GLN A 157 8.43 4.57 2.12
CA GLN A 157 8.28 5.68 1.19
C GLN A 157 8.43 7.03 1.91
N PHE A 158 9.18 7.93 1.27
CA PHE A 158 9.32 9.32 1.67
C PHE A 158 8.90 10.24 0.51
N PHE A 159 8.09 11.25 0.80
CA PHE A 159 7.52 12.16 -0.17
C PHE A 159 8.01 13.60 0.07
N PRO A 160 9.07 14.04 -0.62
CA PRO A 160 9.66 15.38 -0.45
C PRO A 160 8.95 16.44 -1.30
N TYR A 161 7.64 16.66 -1.08
CA TYR A 161 6.82 17.55 -1.92
C TYR A 161 7.40 18.96 -2.06
N LYS A 162 8.07 19.21 -3.19
CA LYS A 162 8.75 20.48 -3.52
C LYS A 162 9.79 20.88 -2.48
N THR A 163 10.50 19.91 -1.90
CA THR A 163 11.62 20.13 -0.98
C THR A 163 12.92 19.56 -1.54
N HIS A 164 14.06 19.97 -1.00
CA HIS A 164 15.38 19.45 -1.37
C HIS A 164 15.77 18.17 -0.63
N PHE A 165 14.99 17.79 0.40
CA PHE A 165 15.27 16.64 1.25
C PHE A 165 15.25 15.33 0.45
N LYS A 166 16.24 14.48 0.68
CA LYS A 166 16.38 13.16 0.05
C LYS A 166 15.87 12.04 0.94
N SER A 167 15.86 12.23 2.25
CA SER A 167 15.45 11.23 3.23
C SER A 167 14.53 11.84 4.30
N LEU A 168 13.82 10.97 5.02
CA LEU A 168 13.05 11.36 6.20
C LEU A 168 13.95 11.93 7.30
N GLY A 169 15.12 11.32 7.54
CA GLY A 169 16.05 11.79 8.57
C GLY A 169 16.63 13.16 8.26
N GLU A 170 16.95 13.46 7.00
CA GLU A 170 17.36 14.81 6.57
C GLU A 170 16.25 15.83 6.86
N ALA A 171 15.00 15.49 6.54
CA ALA A 171 13.85 16.35 6.81
C ALA A 171 13.60 16.55 8.32
N MET A 172 13.72 15.50 9.14
CA MET A 172 13.58 15.58 10.60
C MET A 172 14.70 16.38 11.25
N ASN A 173 15.86 16.48 10.60
CA ASN A 173 17.00 17.27 11.04
C ASN A 173 17.06 18.67 10.40
N MET A 174 15.98 19.14 9.75
CA MET A 174 15.93 20.50 9.23
C MET A 174 16.13 21.55 10.33
N SER A 175 16.81 22.65 9.99
CA SER A 175 17.07 23.72 10.94
C SER A 175 15.79 24.44 11.36
N SER A 176 15.75 24.97 12.59
CA SER A 176 14.61 25.77 13.07
C SER A 176 14.37 27.02 12.22
N SER A 177 15.43 27.57 11.60
CA SER A 177 15.30 28.68 10.65
C SER A 177 14.56 28.25 9.39
N TYR A 178 14.94 27.11 8.79
CA TYR A 178 14.27 26.57 7.61
C TYR A 178 12.79 26.27 7.89
N MET A 179 12.50 25.64 9.03
CA MET A 179 11.15 25.29 9.43
C MET A 179 10.22 26.51 9.53
N LYS A 180 10.74 27.66 10.01
CA LYS A 180 9.98 28.89 10.21
C LYS A 180 9.90 29.77 8.96
N ASN A 181 10.99 29.84 8.20
CA ASN A 181 11.16 30.84 7.13
C ASN A 181 10.92 30.27 5.73
N THR A 182 10.83 28.94 5.58
CA THR A 182 10.65 28.28 4.29
C THR A 182 9.33 27.51 4.23
N LYS A 183 8.75 27.45 3.04
CA LYS A 183 7.60 26.57 2.77
C LYS A 183 8.09 25.14 2.56
N TRP A 184 7.52 24.19 3.29
CA TRP A 184 7.87 22.77 3.18
C TRP A 184 6.64 21.91 3.43
N TYR A 185 6.58 20.77 2.75
CA TYR A 185 5.57 19.75 2.98
C TYR A 185 6.22 18.40 2.71
N ILE A 186 6.11 17.48 3.66
CA ILE A 186 6.67 16.14 3.58
C ILE A 186 5.61 15.11 3.97
N GLY A 187 5.72 13.92 3.39
CA GLY A 187 4.95 12.76 3.80
C GLY A 187 5.87 11.55 3.95
N TRP A 188 5.46 10.56 4.74
CA TRP A 188 6.15 9.29 4.81
C TRP A 188 5.23 8.16 5.27
N SER A 189 5.58 6.94 4.89
CA SER A 189 5.04 5.71 5.49
C SER A 189 5.83 5.37 6.76
N ASN A 190 5.14 5.12 7.86
CA ASN A 190 5.76 4.54 9.04
C ASN A 190 5.87 3.01 8.87
N CYS A 191 7.10 2.51 8.77
CA CYS A 191 7.38 1.06 8.79
C CYS A 191 8.17 0.63 10.04
N ASP A 192 8.43 1.54 10.98
CA ASP A 192 9.14 1.21 12.21
C ASP A 192 8.13 0.68 13.25
N PRO A 193 8.27 -0.58 13.72
CA PRO A 193 7.41 -1.13 14.75
C PRO A 193 7.49 -0.39 16.09
N PHE A 194 8.66 0.18 16.43
CA PHE A 194 8.83 1.01 17.62
C PHE A 194 8.03 2.29 17.48
N ALA A 195 8.23 3.03 16.38
CA ALA A 195 7.46 4.24 16.12
C ALA A 195 5.95 3.96 16.04
N THR A 196 5.55 2.84 15.45
CA THR A 196 4.14 2.38 15.46
C THR A 196 3.61 2.30 16.89
N THR A 197 4.31 1.61 17.79
CA THR A 197 3.89 1.46 19.18
C THR A 197 3.74 2.81 19.88
N GLU A 198 4.73 3.69 19.73
CA GLU A 198 4.69 5.04 20.31
C GLU A 198 3.54 5.88 19.78
N LEU A 199 3.28 5.83 18.47
CA LEU A 199 2.18 6.56 17.86
C LEU A 199 0.81 6.02 18.33
N ARG A 200 0.65 4.69 18.47
CA ARG A 200 -0.60 4.06 18.93
C ARG A 200 -0.94 4.34 20.39
N ASN A 201 -0.01 4.85 21.19
CA ASN A 201 -0.32 5.40 22.52
C ASN A 201 -1.15 6.69 22.45
N HIS A 202 -1.16 7.38 21.30
CA HIS A 202 -1.79 8.69 21.15
C HIS A 202 -3.07 8.70 20.32
N TYR A 203 -3.29 7.66 19.52
CA TYR A 203 -4.49 7.50 18.72
C TYR A 203 -4.79 6.02 18.45
N SER A 204 -6.05 5.74 18.12
CA SER A 204 -6.55 4.39 17.87
C SER A 204 -7.24 4.30 16.51
N LYS A 205 -7.66 3.09 16.11
CA LYS A 205 -8.56 2.90 14.96
C LYS A 205 -9.81 3.78 15.15
N PRO A 206 -10.19 4.62 14.16
CA PRO A 206 -11.39 5.44 14.27
C PRO A 206 -12.66 4.61 14.54
N TYR A 207 -13.48 5.06 15.49
CA TYR A 207 -14.60 4.29 16.03
C TYR A 207 -15.68 3.90 15.01
N PHE A 208 -15.75 4.62 13.89
CA PHE A 208 -16.77 4.45 12.86
C PHE A 208 -16.38 3.40 11.80
N LEU A 209 -15.10 2.99 11.75
CA LEU A 209 -14.65 2.01 10.76
C LEU A 209 -15.27 0.63 11.02
N PRO A 210 -15.52 -0.18 9.97
CA PRO A 210 -16.09 -1.53 10.11
C PRO A 210 -15.34 -2.36 11.15
N ARG A 211 -16.05 -3.11 11.99
CA ARG A 211 -15.45 -3.82 13.14
C ARG A 211 -14.32 -4.76 12.71
N PHE A 212 -14.57 -5.50 11.63
CA PHE A 212 -13.65 -6.50 11.09
C PHE A 212 -12.67 -5.93 10.06
N SER A 213 -12.72 -4.63 9.77
CA SER A 213 -11.74 -4.05 8.86
C SER A 213 -10.35 -4.08 9.47
N GLU A 214 -9.37 -4.50 8.68
CA GLU A 214 -7.99 -4.37 9.04
C GLU A 214 -7.55 -2.94 8.72
N SER A 215 -6.92 -2.28 9.69
CA SER A 215 -6.14 -1.10 9.34
C SER A 215 -4.85 -1.59 8.70
N SER A 216 -4.42 -0.93 7.63
CA SER A 216 -3.06 -1.16 7.13
C SER A 216 -2.07 -1.04 8.29
N ARG A 217 -1.05 -1.92 8.31
CA ARG A 217 0.04 -1.81 9.29
C ARG A 217 0.77 -0.48 9.16
N THR A 218 0.68 0.14 7.99
CA THR A 218 1.36 1.39 7.64
C THR A 218 0.51 2.58 8.04
N ASP A 219 1.15 3.49 8.78
CA ASP A 219 0.62 4.83 9.01
C ASP A 219 1.22 5.82 8.03
N TRP A 220 0.36 6.55 7.32
CA TRP A 220 0.77 7.66 6.47
C TRP A 220 0.75 8.95 7.28
N ILE A 221 1.91 9.58 7.42
CA ILE A 221 2.05 10.81 8.16
C ILE A 221 2.43 11.92 7.19
N PHE A 222 1.75 13.06 7.27
CA PHE A 222 2.10 14.23 6.48
C PHE A 222 2.20 15.46 7.36
N MET A 223 3.21 16.26 7.11
CA MET A 223 3.52 17.44 7.89
C MET A 223 4.04 18.57 7.00
N GLY A 224 3.69 19.81 7.32
CA GLY A 224 4.26 20.95 6.61
C GLY A 224 3.79 22.30 7.09
N SER A 225 4.37 23.34 6.51
CA SER A 225 4.02 24.74 6.76
C SER A 225 2.94 25.24 5.79
N PRO A 226 2.24 26.34 6.12
CA PRO A 226 1.18 26.87 5.27
C PRO A 226 1.58 27.13 3.82
N GLY A 227 0.68 26.78 2.90
CA GLY A 227 0.79 27.05 1.46
C GLY A 227 1.12 25.84 0.59
N TYR A 228 1.93 24.90 1.06
CA TYR A 228 2.22 23.66 0.33
C TYR A 228 1.31 22.51 0.78
N GLY A 229 1.28 21.45 -0.02
CA GLY A 229 0.46 20.26 0.15
C GLY A 229 0.70 19.30 -1.02
N ALA A 230 -0.02 18.19 -1.07
CA ALA A 230 0.10 17.24 -2.17
C ALA A 230 -0.54 17.80 -3.45
N SER A 231 0.14 17.63 -4.58
CA SER A 231 -0.40 17.94 -5.92
C SER A 231 -1.58 17.04 -6.28
N MET A 232 -2.27 17.33 -7.39
CA MET A 232 -3.38 16.50 -7.85
C MET A 232 -2.87 15.10 -8.25
N HIS A 233 -3.39 14.05 -7.63
CA HIS A 233 -3.01 12.66 -7.87
C HIS A 233 -4.14 11.71 -7.48
N ILE A 234 -3.95 10.43 -7.76
CA ILE A 234 -4.79 9.32 -7.30
C ILE A 234 -3.87 8.36 -6.54
N ASP A 235 -4.35 7.79 -5.44
CA ASP A 235 -3.59 6.76 -4.72
C ASP A 235 -3.85 5.41 -5.40
N ARG A 236 -2.84 4.56 -5.47
CA ARG A 236 -2.97 3.19 -6.01
C ARG A 236 -2.77 2.16 -4.92
N VAL A 237 -3.47 2.37 -3.81
CA VAL A 237 -3.34 1.58 -2.57
C VAL A 237 -4.36 0.44 -2.50
N GLY A 238 -5.32 0.39 -3.42
CA GLY A 238 -6.32 -0.67 -3.59
C GLY A 238 -7.47 -0.64 -2.57
N LYS A 239 -7.38 0.21 -1.55
CA LYS A 239 -8.30 0.25 -0.40
C LYS A 239 -8.77 1.69 -0.14
N PRO A 240 -9.98 1.89 0.41
CA PRO A 240 -10.41 3.20 0.87
C PRO A 240 -9.50 3.75 1.99
N SER A 241 -9.35 5.08 2.03
CA SER A 241 -8.41 5.74 2.94
C SER A 241 -9.11 6.73 3.86
N TRP A 242 -8.59 6.84 5.08
CA TRP A 242 -8.96 7.90 6.02
C TRP A 242 -7.73 8.72 6.40
N GLN A 243 -7.93 10.01 6.65
CA GLN A 243 -6.89 10.91 7.13
C GLN A 243 -7.44 11.82 8.23
N ALA A 244 -6.84 11.71 9.42
CA ALA A 244 -7.13 12.53 10.58
C ALA A 244 -6.30 13.82 10.56
N GLN A 245 -6.97 14.96 10.72
CA GLN A 245 -6.33 16.26 10.83
C GLN A 245 -6.00 16.56 12.29
N VAL A 246 -4.73 16.37 12.68
CA VAL A 246 -4.26 16.49 14.07
C VAL A 246 -3.95 17.94 14.43
N LYS A 247 -3.24 18.65 13.54
CA LYS A 247 -2.88 20.07 13.70
C LYS A 247 -3.13 20.81 12.40
N GLY A 248 -3.40 22.11 12.48
CA GLY A 248 -3.60 22.97 11.32
C GLY A 248 -4.80 22.56 10.45
N GLN A 249 -4.97 23.24 9.32
CA GLN A 249 -6.10 23.03 8.41
C GLN A 249 -5.59 22.67 7.02
N LYS A 250 -6.27 21.75 6.35
CA LYS A 250 -6.03 21.45 4.94
C LYS A 250 -7.28 21.72 4.11
N LEU A 251 -7.10 22.41 3.00
CA LEU A 251 -8.06 22.44 1.90
C LEU A 251 -7.82 21.22 1.01
N TRP A 252 -8.82 20.35 0.93
CA TRP A 252 -8.88 19.25 -0.01
C TRP A 252 -9.64 19.69 -1.26
N THR A 253 -9.08 19.37 -2.43
CA THR A 253 -9.75 19.53 -3.72
C THR A 253 -9.87 18.16 -4.35
N LEU A 254 -11.09 17.71 -4.62
CA LEU A 254 -11.42 16.43 -5.23
C LEU A 254 -11.98 16.66 -6.63
N GLU A 255 -11.51 15.86 -7.59
CA GLU A 255 -11.97 15.85 -8.97
C GLU A 255 -12.27 14.40 -9.40
N PRO A 256 -13.31 14.18 -10.22
CA PRO A 256 -13.54 12.87 -10.80
C PRO A 256 -12.43 12.58 -11.82
N ALA A 257 -12.36 11.32 -12.25
CA ALA A 257 -11.64 10.94 -13.44
C ALA A 257 -11.89 11.87 -14.63
N PRO A 258 -10.88 12.15 -15.48
CA PRO A 258 -11.06 12.91 -16.71
C PRO A 258 -12.19 12.39 -17.61
N GLU A 259 -12.32 11.07 -17.76
CA GLU A 259 -13.40 10.45 -18.55
C GLU A 259 -14.81 10.70 -17.96
N CYS A 260 -14.91 11.04 -16.68
CA CYS A 260 -16.18 11.33 -15.98
C CYS A 260 -16.48 12.83 -15.87
N TYR A 261 -15.68 13.69 -16.49
CA TYR A 261 -15.78 15.15 -16.40
C TYR A 261 -17.17 15.71 -16.78
N LEU A 262 -17.85 15.11 -17.76
CA LEU A 262 -19.18 15.57 -18.21
C LEU A 262 -20.34 14.99 -17.37
N SER A 263 -20.11 13.89 -16.67
CA SER A 263 -21.14 13.14 -15.94
C SER A 263 -21.19 13.51 -14.46
N CYS A 264 -20.03 13.85 -13.89
CA CYS A 264 -19.86 14.08 -12.46
C CYS A 264 -19.58 15.55 -12.17
N LYS A 265 -19.67 15.93 -10.89
CA LYS A 265 -19.28 17.29 -10.49
C LYS A 265 -17.77 17.45 -10.66
N ASN A 266 -17.37 18.39 -11.52
CA ASN A 266 -15.98 18.56 -11.95
C ASN A 266 -15.00 18.83 -10.79
N ARG A 267 -15.46 19.52 -9.75
CA ARG A 267 -14.63 19.87 -8.60
C ARG A 267 -15.44 19.98 -7.31
N ILE A 268 -14.94 19.37 -6.26
CA ILE A 268 -15.46 19.48 -4.89
C ILE A 268 -14.31 19.96 -4.01
N GLN A 269 -14.54 21.02 -3.24
CA GLN A 269 -13.56 21.52 -2.29
C GLN A 269 -14.11 21.47 -0.88
N VAL A 270 -13.27 21.05 0.06
CA VAL A 270 -13.63 21.00 1.48
C VAL A 270 -12.41 21.29 2.35
N THR A 271 -12.61 22.10 3.39
CA THR A 271 -11.60 22.26 4.44
C THR A 271 -11.79 21.17 5.49
N VAL A 272 -10.70 20.53 5.90
CA VAL A 272 -10.63 19.60 7.03
C VAL A 272 -9.89 20.30 8.16
N ASN A 273 -10.53 20.38 9.33
CA ASN A 273 -10.09 21.10 10.52
C ASN A 273 -9.49 20.16 11.56
N PRO A 274 -8.69 20.67 12.52
CA PRO A 274 -8.21 19.88 13.64
C PRO A 274 -9.34 19.13 14.34
N GLY A 275 -9.13 17.83 14.60
CA GLY A 275 -10.12 16.96 15.25
C GLY A 275 -11.08 16.26 14.29
N GLU A 276 -11.02 16.58 12.99
CA GLU A 276 -11.84 15.94 11.97
C GLU A 276 -11.06 14.86 11.19
N ILE A 277 -11.77 13.83 10.76
CA ILE A 277 -11.23 12.78 9.89
C ILE A 277 -11.96 12.80 8.57
N ILE A 278 -11.25 12.98 7.46
CA ILE A 278 -11.80 12.80 6.11
C ILE A 278 -11.65 11.33 5.69
N VAL A 279 -12.68 10.80 5.03
CA VAL A 279 -12.70 9.45 4.46
C VAL A 279 -13.15 9.54 3.01
N LEU A 280 -12.37 8.91 2.12
CA LEU A 280 -12.65 8.84 0.70
C LEU A 280 -11.89 7.66 0.08
N ASP A 281 -12.43 7.14 -1.02
CA ASP A 281 -11.69 6.22 -1.87
C ASP A 281 -10.70 7.00 -2.74
N THR A 282 -9.44 7.02 -2.31
CA THR A 282 -8.37 7.74 -3.01
C THR A 282 -7.89 7.02 -4.27
N ASN A 283 -8.35 5.79 -4.51
CA ASN A 283 -8.17 5.06 -5.79
C ASN A 283 -9.17 5.50 -6.86
N TYR A 284 -10.19 6.26 -6.48
CA TYR A 284 -11.22 6.78 -7.37
C TYR A 284 -11.13 8.30 -7.53
N TRP A 285 -11.02 9.03 -6.42
CA TRP A 285 -10.99 10.49 -6.45
C TRP A 285 -9.57 11.00 -6.70
N PHE A 286 -9.40 11.72 -7.82
CA PHE A 286 -8.25 12.60 -7.94
C PHE A 286 -8.34 13.64 -6.84
N HIS A 287 -7.26 13.83 -6.11
CA HIS A 287 -7.25 14.72 -4.98
C HIS A 287 -5.92 15.48 -4.87
N SER A 288 -6.04 16.70 -4.35
CA SER A 288 -4.91 17.53 -3.96
C SER A 288 -5.19 18.18 -2.62
N THR A 289 -4.13 18.54 -1.92
CA THR A 289 -4.23 19.23 -0.63
C THR A 289 -3.42 20.52 -0.64
N ARG A 290 -3.88 21.47 0.16
CA ARG A 290 -3.14 22.71 0.45
C ARG A 290 -3.30 23.05 1.91
N ILE A 291 -2.20 23.24 2.62
CA ILE A 291 -2.25 23.71 4.01
C ILE A 291 -2.69 25.17 4.00
N ILE A 292 -3.73 25.46 4.78
CA ILE A 292 -4.30 26.81 4.94
C ILE A 292 -4.19 27.24 6.41
N GLY A 293 -4.34 28.53 6.66
CA GLY A 293 -4.17 29.13 7.99
C GLY A 293 -2.71 29.52 8.27
N SER A 294 -2.38 29.70 9.55
CA SER A 294 -1.06 30.20 10.00
C SER A 294 -0.19 29.14 10.68
N SER A 295 -0.77 28.03 11.13
CA SER A 295 -0.07 26.97 11.84
C SER A 295 0.38 25.85 10.91
N ASN A 296 1.46 25.17 11.27
CA ASN A 296 1.85 23.92 10.61
C ASN A 296 0.72 22.89 10.68
N SER A 297 0.59 22.10 9.62
CA SER A 297 -0.35 21.00 9.54
C SER A 297 0.34 19.69 9.90
N ILE A 298 -0.37 18.83 10.63
CA ILE A 298 0.01 17.44 10.90
C ILE A 298 -1.21 16.57 10.66
N THR A 299 -1.02 15.51 9.90
CA THR A 299 -2.07 14.51 9.66
C THR A 299 -1.50 13.12 9.78
N ILE A 300 -2.34 12.20 10.24
CA ILE A 300 -2.07 10.77 10.23
C ILE A 300 -3.24 10.07 9.56
N GLY A 301 -2.97 9.06 8.75
CA GLY A 301 -3.98 8.33 8.00
C GLY A 301 -3.54 6.91 7.71
N SER A 302 -4.48 6.11 7.26
CA SER A 302 -4.25 4.73 6.87
C SER A 302 -5.39 4.28 5.95
N GLU A 303 -5.15 3.21 5.21
CA GLU A 303 -6.18 2.46 4.51
C GLU A 303 -6.98 1.59 5.48
N TYR A 304 -8.18 1.20 5.07
CA TYR A 304 -8.97 0.19 5.76
C TYR A 304 -9.70 -0.71 4.77
N ASP A 305 -9.85 -1.99 5.14
CA ASP A 305 -10.90 -2.91 4.70
C ASP A 305 -10.82 -4.24 5.46
#